data_AF-A0A379X122-F1
#
_entry.id   AF-A0A379X122-F1
#
_cell.length_a   1.000
_cell.length_b   1.000
_cell.length_c   1.000
_cell.angle_alpha   90.00
_cell.angle_beta   90.00
_cell.angle_gamma   90.00
#
_symmetry.space_group_name_H-M   'P 1'
#
loop_
_entity.id
_entity.type
_entity.pdbx_description
1 polymer ?
#
loop_
_entity_poly.entity_id
_entity_poly.type
_entity_poly.pdbx_seq_one_letter_code
_entity_poly.pdbx_strand_id
1 'polypeptide(L)'
;MKMMVIADDFTGSNDTGVQLAKKGARTEVMLSASQKPSRRADVLVINTESRAMPADQAASAVYAALSRGVRHRQRRWCTKKSTLHFAAISAPK
;
A
#
# COMPACT_ATOMS: atom_id res chain seq x y z
N MET A 1 -4.01 12.35 -1.88
CA MET A 1 -3.44 11.15 -1.23
C MET A 1 -2.68 11.54 0.02
N LYS A 2 -3.17 11.08 1.17
CA LYS A 2 -2.66 11.38 2.53
C LYS A 2 -1.95 10.17 3.15
N MET A 3 -2.24 8.95 2.69
CA MET A 3 -1.66 7.72 3.22
C MET A 3 -1.52 6.66 2.12
N MET A 4 -0.51 5.79 2.25
CA MET A 4 -0.33 4.63 1.39
C MET A 4 -0.15 3.38 2.26
N VAL A 5 -0.77 2.28 1.90
CA VAL A 5 -0.64 1.00 2.60
C VAL A 5 -0.08 -0.01 1.61
N ILE A 6 0.89 -0.82 2.03
CA ILE A 6 1.41 -1.92 1.23
C ILE A 6 1.05 -3.21 1.95
N ALA A 7 0.30 -4.07 1.27
CA ALA A 7 -0.12 -5.36 1.78
C ALA A 7 0.52 -6.47 0.94
N ASP A 8 0.88 -7.57 1.59
CA ASP A 8 1.45 -8.75 0.94
C ASP A 8 0.38 -9.78 0.51
N ASP A 9 -0.87 -9.58 0.94
CA ASP A 9 -2.00 -10.47 0.71
C ASP A 9 -3.27 -9.75 0.20
N PHE A 10 -4.04 -10.46 -0.61
CA PHE A 10 -5.30 -9.98 -1.17
C PHE A 10 -6.36 -9.68 -0.08
N THR A 11 -6.43 -10.54 0.93
CA THR A 11 -7.42 -10.39 2.01
C THR A 11 -7.04 -9.23 2.94
N GLY A 12 -5.77 -9.10 3.32
CA GLY A 12 -5.31 -8.01 4.18
C GLY A 12 -5.34 -6.64 3.49
N SER A 13 -5.12 -6.57 2.17
CA SER A 13 -5.31 -5.32 1.41
C SER A 13 -6.77 -4.86 1.44
N ASN A 14 -7.71 -5.76 1.17
CA ASN A 14 -9.14 -5.44 1.10
C ASN A 14 -9.73 -5.15 2.48
N ASP A 15 -9.40 -5.92 3.51
CA ASP A 15 -9.83 -5.66 4.89
C ASP A 15 -9.37 -4.27 5.36
N THR A 16 -8.11 -3.92 5.09
CA THR A 16 -7.59 -2.58 5.43
C THR A 16 -8.30 -1.49 4.63
N GLY A 17 -8.58 -1.73 3.35
CA GLY A 17 -9.36 -0.83 2.51
C GLY A 17 -10.75 -0.56 3.08
N VAL A 18 -11.47 -1.61 3.47
CA VAL A 18 -12.81 -1.54 4.07
C VAL A 18 -12.78 -0.81 5.41
N GLN A 19 -11.82 -1.10 6.29
CA GLN A 19 -11.72 -0.44 7.59
C GLN A 19 -11.46 1.08 7.46
N LEU A 20 -10.64 1.48 6.50
CA LEU A 20 -10.36 2.89 6.24
C LEU A 20 -11.54 3.60 5.57
N ALA A 21 -12.23 2.91 4.65
CA ALA A 21 -13.47 3.40 4.05
C ALA A 21 -14.58 3.60 5.10
N LYS A 22 -14.74 2.67 6.05
CA LYS A 22 -15.69 2.78 7.17
C LYS A 22 -15.40 3.99 8.08
N LYS A 23 -14.14 4.41 8.17
CA LYS A 23 -13.72 5.64 8.90
C LYS A 23 -13.90 6.92 8.08
N GLY A 24 -14.53 6.84 6.90
CA GLY A 24 -14.83 7.99 6.03
C GLY A 24 -13.69 8.38 5.08
N ALA A 25 -12.61 7.60 5.01
CA ALA A 25 -11.52 7.88 4.08
C ALA A 25 -11.85 7.35 2.68
N ARG A 26 -11.65 8.18 1.64
CA ARG A 26 -11.73 7.73 0.25
C ARG A 26 -10.56 6.81 -0.04
N THR A 27 -10.82 5.51 0.06
CA THR A 27 -9.80 4.46 0.00
C THR A 27 -9.89 3.73 -1.33
N GLU A 28 -8.75 3.56 -1.98
CA GLU A 28 -8.63 2.84 -3.23
C GLU A 28 -7.67 1.67 -3.03
N VAL A 29 -8.08 0.47 -3.44
CA VAL A 29 -7.24 -0.73 -3.37
C VAL A 29 -6.78 -1.08 -4.78
N MET A 30 -5.48 -1.01 -5.00
CA MET A 30 -4.83 -1.43 -6.23
C MET A 30 -4.45 -2.90 -6.12
N LEU A 31 -5.12 -3.69 -6.95
CA LEU A 31 -4.86 -5.12 -7.08
C LEU A 31 -3.84 -5.41 -8.18
N SER A 32 -3.63 -4.47 -9.10
CA SER A 32 -2.65 -4.63 -10.18
C SER A 32 -1.74 -3.42 -10.32
N ALA A 33 -0.47 -3.69 -10.64
CA ALA A 33 0.56 -2.68 -10.87
C ALA A 33 0.31 -1.80 -12.11
N SER A 34 -0.66 -2.17 -12.96
CA SER A 34 -1.09 -1.41 -14.15
C SER A 34 -2.14 -0.34 -13.83
N GLN A 35 -2.82 -0.43 -12.68
CA GLN A 35 -3.81 0.56 -12.28
C GLN A 35 -3.11 1.89 -11.95
N LYS A 36 -3.75 3.00 -12.32
CA LYS A 36 -3.29 4.34 -11.95
C LYS A 36 -4.09 4.80 -10.74
N PRO A 37 -3.45 5.15 -9.61
CA PRO A 37 -4.19 5.62 -8.45
C PRO A 37 -4.92 6.93 -8.78
N SER A 38 -6.16 7.05 -8.34
CA SER A 38 -6.92 8.28 -8.48
C SER A 38 -6.28 9.40 -7.65
N ARG A 39 -6.13 10.59 -8.23
CA ARG A 39 -5.64 11.78 -7.50
C ARG A 39 -6.55 12.18 -6.35
N ARG A 40 -7.81 11.71 -6.34
CA ARG A 40 -8.83 12.02 -5.33
C ARG A 40 -8.83 11.07 -4.13
N ALA A 41 -8.08 9.96 -4.18
CA ALA A 41 -7.99 9.04 -3.06
C ALA A 41 -7.24 9.67 -1.87
N ASP A 42 -7.78 9.51 -0.67
CA ASP A 42 -7.14 9.88 0.59
C ASP A 42 -6.18 8.77 1.04
N VAL A 43 -6.54 7.50 0.84
CA VAL A 43 -5.71 6.34 1.15
C VAL A 43 -5.58 5.46 -0.09
N LEU A 44 -4.35 5.04 -0.40
CA LEU A 44 -4.09 4.05 -1.43
C LEU A 44 -3.53 2.77 -0.82
N VAL A 45 -4.20 1.65 -1.00
CA VAL A 45 -3.70 0.33 -0.61
C VAL A 45 -3.14 -0.35 -1.84
N ILE A 46 -1.90 -0.82 -1.80
CA ILE A 46 -1.24 -1.54 -2.88
C ILE A 46 -1.00 -2.97 -2.41
N ASN A 47 -1.60 -3.93 -3.13
CA ASN A 47 -1.32 -5.34 -2.94
C ASN A 47 -0.10 -5.76 -3.77
N THR A 48 0.90 -6.39 -3.14
CA THR A 48 2.08 -6.94 -3.83
C THR A 48 2.01 -8.45 -4.05
N GLU A 49 0.99 -9.13 -3.50
CA GLU A 49 0.80 -10.60 -3.56
C GLU A 49 2.08 -11.39 -3.22
N SER A 50 2.92 -10.81 -2.36
CA SER A 50 4.27 -11.28 -2.11
C SER A 50 4.36 -12.34 -1.02
N ARG A 51 3.21 -12.80 -0.48
CA ARG A 51 3.16 -13.85 0.56
C ARG A 51 3.79 -15.18 0.13
N ALA A 52 3.62 -15.58 -1.13
CA ALA A 52 4.27 -16.76 -1.71
C ALA A 52 5.64 -16.42 -2.37
N MET A 53 6.01 -15.14 -2.32
CA MET A 53 7.24 -14.53 -2.80
C MET A 53 8.49 -15.08 -2.09
N PRO A 54 9.60 -15.49 -2.76
CA PRO A 54 10.92 -15.44 -2.14
C PRO A 54 11.23 -14.04 -1.61
N ALA A 55 12.01 -13.94 -0.53
CA ALA A 55 12.20 -12.70 0.22
C ALA A 55 12.79 -11.55 -0.62
N ASP A 56 13.69 -11.87 -1.56
CA ASP A 56 14.29 -10.96 -2.53
C ASP A 56 13.25 -10.40 -3.51
N GLN A 57 12.38 -11.27 -4.06
CA GLN A 57 11.30 -10.89 -4.95
C GLN A 57 10.24 -10.06 -4.21
N ALA A 58 9.90 -10.44 -2.99
CA ALA A 58 8.98 -9.69 -2.13
C ALA A 58 9.52 -8.28 -1.82
N ALA A 59 10.81 -8.16 -1.50
CA ALA A 59 11.45 -6.86 -1.31
C ALA A 59 11.39 -6.01 -2.59
N SER A 60 11.73 -6.59 -3.74
CA SER A 60 11.67 -5.91 -5.04
C SER A 60 10.25 -5.41 -5.37
N ALA A 61 9.22 -6.23 -5.13
CA ALA A 61 7.82 -5.86 -5.33
C ALA A 61 7.41 -4.67 -4.44
N VAL A 62 7.83 -4.67 -3.17
CA VAL A 62 7.58 -3.56 -2.23
C VAL A 62 8.31 -2.28 -2.68
N TYR A 63 9.57 -2.37 -3.09
CA TYR A 63 10.32 -1.22 -3.62
C TYR A 63 9.69 -0.65 -4.89
N ALA A 64 9.21 -1.51 -5.78
CA ALA A 64 8.50 -1.09 -6.98
C ALA A 64 7.17 -0.38 -6.64
N ALA A 65 6.44 -0.85 -5.62
CA ALA A 65 5.22 -0.20 -5.12
C ALA A 65 5.52 1.17 -4.48
N LEU A 66 6.57 1.26 -3.66
CA LEU A 66 7.04 2.51 -3.07
C LEU A 66 7.40 3.54 -4.15
N SER A 67 8.18 3.13 -5.14
CA SER A 67 8.63 4.01 -6.24
C SER A 67 7.46 4.57 -7.07
N ARG A 68 6.40 3.78 -7.26
CA ARG A 68 5.15 4.24 -7.90
C ARG A 68 4.42 5.27 -7.04
N GLY A 69 4.38 5.00 -5.74
CA GLY A 69 3.83 5.90 -4.75
C GLY A 69 4.50 7.27 -4.80
N VAL A 70 5.82 7.34 -4.58
CA VAL A 70 6.60 8.54 -4.16
C VAL A 70 6.39 9.81 -5.00
N ARG A 71 5.86 9.69 -6.23
CA ARG A 71 5.49 10.85 -7.07
C ARG A 71 4.43 11.80 -6.50
N HIS A 72 3.67 11.41 -5.47
CA HIS A 72 2.71 12.29 -4.80
C HIS A 72 3.27 12.88 -3.47
N ARG A 73 3.51 14.18 -3.49
CA ARG A 73 4.39 14.96 -2.59
C ARG A 73 3.85 15.27 -1.18
N GLN A 74 2.97 14.47 -0.58
CA GLN A 74 2.41 14.79 0.75
C GLN A 74 2.50 13.60 1.72
N ARG A 75 3.30 13.79 2.76
CA ARG A 75 3.44 13.05 4.04
C ARG A 75 2.98 11.58 4.00
N ARG A 76 3.93 10.68 3.75
CA ARG A 76 3.68 9.25 3.50
C ARG A 76 3.95 8.40 4.75
N TRP A 77 2.88 7.99 5.39
CA TRP A 77 2.90 6.79 6.24
C TRP A 77 2.73 5.59 5.30
N CYS A 78 3.71 4.69 5.27
CA CYS A 78 3.60 3.41 4.56
C CYS A 78 3.55 2.29 5.59
N THR A 79 2.44 1.57 5.70
CA THR A 79 2.33 0.44 6.63
C THR A 79 2.45 -0.87 5.87
N LYS A 80 3.40 -1.73 6.24
CA LYS A 80 3.42 -3.14 5.81
C LYS A 80 2.49 -3.93 6.72
N LYS A 81 1.49 -4.60 6.15
CA LYS A 81 0.67 -5.58 6.88
C LYS A 81 1.19 -6.97 6.50
N SER A 82 1.91 -7.58 7.43
CA SER A 82 2.24 -9.01 7.47
C SER A 82 1.76 -9.49 8.84
N THR A 83 1.40 -10.75 9.01
CA THR A 83 0.66 -11.31 10.17
C THR A 83 1.20 -10.97 11.56
N LEU A 84 2.41 -10.40 11.65
CA LEU A 84 3.00 -9.81 12.85
C LEU A 84 3.56 -8.40 12.51
N HIS A 85 3.07 -7.37 13.23
CA HIS A 85 3.56 -5.98 13.28
C HIS A 85 3.27 -5.01 12.12
N PHE A 86 2.69 -3.87 12.49
CA PHE A 86 2.65 -2.63 11.71
C PHE A 86 4.04 -1.98 11.73
N ALA A 87 4.68 -1.84 10.56
CA ALA A 87 5.90 -1.05 10.41
C ALA A 87 5.62 0.17 9.51
N ALA A 88 5.82 1.38 10.05
CA ALA A 88 5.75 2.63 9.29
C ALA A 88 7.08 2.85 8.54
N ILE A 89 7.07 2.64 7.23
CA ILE A 89 8.20 2.96 6.35
C ILE A 89 8.04 4.42 5.92
N SER A 90 8.90 5.29 6.45
CA SER A 90 9.00 6.67 5.97
C SER A 90 9.72 6.67 4.62
N ALA A 91 9.12 7.24 3.59
CA ALA A 91 9.82 7.43 2.32
C ALA A 91 11.03 8.38 2.51
N PRO A 92 12.17 8.13 1.84
CA PRO A 92 13.29 9.08 1.86
C PRO A 92 12.85 10.43 1.26
N LYS A 93 13.41 11.51 1.81
CA LYS A 93 13.07 12.90 1.47
C LYS A 93 13.33 13.24 0.01
#